data_AF-U6DFL5-F1
#
_entry.id   AF-U6DFL5-F1
#
_cell.length_a   1.000
_cell.length_b   1.000
_cell.length_c   1.000
_cell.angle_alpha   90.00
_cell.angle_beta   90.00
_cell.angle_gamma   90.00
#
_symmetry.space_group_name_H-M   'P 1'
#
loop_
_entity.id
_entity.type
_entity.pdbx_description
1 polymer ?
#
loop_
_entity_poly.entity_id
_entity_poly.type
_entity_poly.pdbx_seq_one_letter_code
_entity_poly.pdbx_strand_id
1 'polypeptide(L)'
;MAEAGPQAPPPPGTPSRHEKSLGLLTTKFVSLLQEAKDGVLDLKLAADTLAVRQKRRIYDITNVLEGIGLIEKKSKNSIQWKGVGPGCNTREIADKLIELKAEIEELQQREQELDKHKVWVQQSIRNVTEDVQNSCLAYVTHEDICRCFAGDTLLAIRAPSGTSLEVPIPEGLNGQKKYQIHLKSVSGPIEVLLVNKEAWSSPPVAVPVP
;
A
#
# COMPACT_ATOMS: atom_id res chain seq x y z
N MET A 1 24.86 -42.47 -74.84
CA MET A 1 23.74 -43.39 -74.56
C MET A 1 23.97 -43.97 -73.17
N ALA A 2 23.17 -43.53 -72.20
CA ALA A 2 22.96 -44.22 -70.93
C ALA A 2 21.53 -43.83 -70.49
N GLU A 3 20.64 -44.81 -70.57
CA GLU A 3 19.19 -44.69 -70.35
C GLU A 3 18.90 -44.57 -68.85
N ALA A 4 18.15 -43.54 -68.44
CA ALA A 4 17.63 -43.43 -67.08
C ALA A 4 16.29 -44.17 -67.02
N GLY A 5 16.26 -45.33 -66.34
CA GLY A 5 15.04 -46.10 -66.12
C GLY A 5 14.03 -45.39 -65.19
N PRO A 6 12.73 -45.76 -65.22
CA PRO A 6 11.69 -45.06 -64.47
C PRO A 6 11.81 -45.31 -62.97
N GLN A 7 11.80 -44.22 -62.19
CA GLN A 7 11.77 -44.26 -60.72
C GLN A 7 10.38 -44.73 -60.25
N ALA A 8 10.34 -45.79 -59.45
CA ALA A 8 9.10 -46.36 -58.93
C ALA A 8 8.34 -45.37 -58.00
N PRO A 9 7.00 -45.40 -57.95
CA PRO A 9 6.23 -44.50 -57.10
C PRO A 9 6.43 -44.81 -55.60
N PRO A 10 6.42 -43.81 -54.72
CA PRO A 10 6.57 -44.02 -53.28
C PRO A 10 5.38 -44.81 -52.72
N PRO A 11 5.61 -45.71 -51.73
CA PRO A 11 4.57 -46.56 -51.19
C PRO A 11 3.48 -45.75 -50.44
N PRO A 12 2.19 -46.10 -50.60
CA PRO A 12 1.10 -45.43 -49.91
C PRO A 12 1.08 -45.86 -48.44
N GLY A 13 1.27 -44.89 -47.53
CA GLY A 13 1.14 -45.14 -46.08
C GLY A 13 2.08 -44.35 -45.16
N THR A 14 2.95 -43.47 -45.69
CA THR A 14 3.73 -42.59 -44.80
C THR A 14 2.82 -41.47 -44.27
N PRO A 15 2.55 -41.40 -42.94
CA PRO A 15 1.74 -40.32 -42.39
C PRO A 15 2.38 -38.97 -42.74
N SER A 16 1.55 -38.06 -43.27
CA SER A 16 1.99 -36.79 -43.82
C SER A 16 2.76 -36.00 -42.76
N ARG A 17 3.87 -35.36 -43.15
CA ARG A 17 4.73 -34.54 -42.26
C ARG A 17 3.92 -33.50 -41.46
N HIS A 18 2.79 -33.05 -42.02
CA HIS A 18 1.88 -32.10 -41.41
C HIS A 18 1.18 -32.62 -40.14
N GLU A 19 0.83 -33.91 -40.11
CA GLU A 19 0.14 -34.57 -38.98
C GLU A 19 1.02 -34.67 -37.72
N LYS A 20 2.34 -34.52 -37.87
CA LYS A 20 3.34 -34.54 -36.80
C LYS A 20 3.90 -33.16 -36.47
N SER A 21 3.31 -32.09 -37.01
CA SER A 21 3.81 -30.73 -36.80
C SER A 21 3.63 -30.29 -35.35
N LEU A 22 4.59 -29.50 -34.85
CA LEU A 22 4.49 -28.90 -33.52
C LEU A 22 3.28 -27.98 -33.43
N GLY A 23 2.95 -27.24 -34.51
CA GLY A 23 1.79 -26.35 -34.55
C GLY A 23 0.46 -27.08 -34.32
N LEU A 24 0.25 -28.25 -34.95
CA LEU A 24 -0.95 -29.04 -34.72
C LEU A 24 -1.04 -29.58 -33.29
N LEU A 25 0.10 -29.98 -32.71
CA LEU A 25 0.19 -30.39 -31.31
C LEU A 25 -0.11 -29.23 -30.37
N THR A 26 0.39 -28.03 -30.65
CA THR A 26 0.12 -26.82 -29.87
C THR A 26 -1.37 -26.49 -29.89
N THR A 27 -2.04 -26.51 -31.04
CA THR A 27 -3.47 -26.22 -31.12
C THR A 27 -4.29 -27.20 -30.27
N LYS A 28 -4.03 -28.50 -30.40
CA LYS A 28 -4.72 -29.52 -29.59
C LYS A 28 -4.39 -29.41 -28.10
N PHE A 29 -3.14 -29.10 -27.75
CA PHE A 29 -2.71 -28.89 -26.36
C PHE A 29 -3.42 -27.69 -25.73
N VAL A 30 -3.57 -26.58 -26.46
CA VAL A 30 -4.29 -25.40 -26.01
C VAL A 30 -5.78 -25.69 -25.83
N SER A 31 -6.41 -26.45 -26.75
CA SER A 31 -7.80 -26.89 -26.56
C SER A 31 -7.98 -27.71 -25.29
N LEU A 32 -7.11 -28.70 -25.03
CA LEU A 32 -7.14 -29.48 -23.79
C LEU A 32 -6.94 -28.62 -22.53
N LEU A 33 -6.10 -27.60 -22.62
CA LEU A 33 -5.81 -26.69 -21.52
C LEU A 33 -6.98 -25.73 -21.23
N GLN A 34 -7.73 -25.33 -22.26
CA GLN A 34 -8.93 -24.51 -22.16
C GLN A 34 -10.14 -25.30 -21.66
N GLU A 35 -10.25 -26.58 -22.04
CA GLU A 35 -11.30 -27.50 -21.57
C GLU A 35 -11.03 -28.03 -20.16
N ALA A 36 -9.80 -27.93 -19.66
CA ALA A 36 -9.42 -28.38 -18.33
C ALA A 36 -10.11 -27.54 -17.24
N LYS A 37 -10.74 -28.25 -16.30
CA LYS A 37 -11.40 -27.62 -15.14
C LYS A 37 -10.37 -26.84 -14.29
N ASP A 38 -10.73 -25.63 -13.89
CA ASP A 38 -9.89 -24.70 -13.12
C ASP A 38 -8.57 -24.31 -13.83
N GLY A 39 -8.50 -24.55 -15.15
CA GLY A 39 -7.32 -24.33 -15.98
C GLY A 39 -6.09 -25.14 -15.60
N VAL A 40 -6.27 -26.26 -14.89
CA VAL A 40 -5.16 -27.14 -14.48
C VAL A 40 -5.10 -28.36 -15.40
N LEU A 41 -4.01 -28.51 -16.14
CA LEU A 41 -3.80 -29.65 -17.04
C LEU A 41 -2.72 -30.59 -16.52
N ASP A 42 -3.04 -31.89 -16.47
CA ASP A 42 -2.07 -32.95 -16.22
C ASP A 42 -1.31 -33.29 -17.51
N LEU A 43 0.03 -33.14 -17.46
CA LEU A 43 0.91 -33.35 -18.60
C LEU A 43 0.98 -34.82 -19.04
N LYS A 44 0.71 -35.79 -18.15
CA LYS A 44 0.64 -37.21 -18.52
C LYS A 44 -0.62 -37.47 -19.34
N LEU A 45 -1.77 -36.99 -18.84
CA LEU A 45 -3.04 -37.10 -19.56
C LEU A 45 -2.96 -36.42 -20.93
N ALA A 46 -2.38 -35.22 -20.99
CA ALA A 46 -2.18 -34.52 -22.25
C ALA A 46 -1.26 -35.29 -23.21
N ALA A 47 -0.18 -35.91 -22.72
CA ALA A 47 0.73 -36.70 -23.55
C ALA A 47 0.05 -37.94 -24.16
N ASP A 48 -0.82 -38.59 -23.38
CA ASP A 48 -1.59 -39.76 -23.82
C ASP A 48 -2.65 -39.36 -24.86
N THR A 49 -3.42 -38.30 -24.59
CA THR A 49 -4.48 -37.79 -25.48
C THR A 49 -3.94 -37.24 -26.80
N LEU A 50 -2.77 -36.59 -26.76
CA LEU A 50 -2.14 -36.04 -27.96
C LEU A 50 -1.39 -37.12 -28.79
N ALA A 51 -1.43 -38.39 -28.36
CA ALA A 51 -0.77 -39.53 -28.99
C ALA A 51 0.71 -39.25 -29.35
N VAL A 52 1.38 -38.47 -28.51
CA VAL A 52 2.73 -37.99 -28.80
C VAL A 52 3.71 -39.12 -28.49
N ARG A 53 4.20 -39.80 -29.52
CA ARG A 53 5.24 -40.85 -29.37
C ARG A 53 6.53 -40.34 -28.70
N GLN A 54 6.72 -39.02 -28.60
CA GLN A 54 7.89 -38.36 -28.02
C GLN A 54 7.50 -37.34 -26.94
N LYS A 55 7.69 -37.68 -25.66
CA LYS A 55 7.47 -36.78 -24.51
C LYS A 55 8.21 -35.43 -24.61
N ARG A 56 9.23 -35.33 -25.47
CA ARG A 56 9.99 -34.10 -25.74
C ARG A 56 9.13 -32.96 -26.29
N ARG A 57 8.08 -33.24 -27.08
CA ARG A 57 7.27 -32.18 -27.74
C ARG A 57 6.39 -31.41 -26.75
N ILE A 58 5.96 -32.03 -25.66
CA ILE A 58 5.21 -31.34 -24.60
C ILE A 58 6.07 -30.24 -23.99
N TYR A 59 7.35 -30.49 -23.74
CA TYR A 59 8.27 -29.47 -23.21
C TYR A 59 8.55 -28.34 -24.19
N ASP A 60 8.57 -28.61 -25.51
CA ASP A 60 8.68 -27.54 -26.51
C ASP A 60 7.50 -26.56 -26.38
N ILE A 61 6.29 -27.07 -26.19
CA ILE A 61 5.08 -26.26 -26.05
C ILE A 61 5.05 -25.55 -24.70
N THR A 62 5.29 -26.26 -23.59
CA THR A 62 5.23 -25.66 -22.26
C THR A 62 6.29 -24.60 -22.06
N ASN A 63 7.52 -24.80 -22.52
CA ASN A 63 8.58 -23.81 -22.34
C ASN A 63 8.28 -22.49 -23.06
N VAL A 64 7.64 -22.55 -24.22
CA VAL A 64 7.23 -21.34 -24.95
C VAL A 64 6.07 -20.66 -24.24
N LEU A 65 5.04 -21.41 -23.84
CA LEU A 65 3.89 -20.83 -23.13
C LEU A 65 4.27 -20.28 -21.74
N GLU A 66 5.20 -20.93 -21.04
CA GLU A 66 5.77 -20.46 -19.78
C GLU A 66 6.66 -19.23 -20.00
N GLY A 67 7.47 -19.23 -21.07
CA GLY A 67 8.29 -18.08 -21.45
C GLY A 67 7.48 -16.83 -21.83
N ILE A 68 6.27 -17.01 -22.36
CA ILE A 68 5.30 -15.92 -22.61
C ILE A 68 4.52 -15.56 -21.32
N GLY A 69 4.51 -16.43 -20.31
CA GLY A 69 3.77 -16.23 -19.06
C GLY A 69 2.29 -16.62 -19.12
N LEU A 70 1.86 -17.37 -20.15
CA LEU A 70 0.48 -17.86 -20.29
C LEU A 70 0.18 -19.11 -19.46
N ILE A 71 1.21 -19.79 -18.97
CA ILE A 71 1.10 -20.91 -18.04
C ILE A 71 2.11 -20.78 -16.91
N GLU A 72 1.84 -21.47 -15.80
CA GLU A 72 2.83 -21.71 -14.76
C GLU A 72 2.86 -23.17 -14.34
N LYS A 73 3.98 -23.60 -13.76
CA LYS A 73 4.13 -24.92 -13.18
C LYS A 73 3.50 -24.97 -11.80
N LYS A 74 2.40 -25.71 -11.65
CA LYS A 74 1.73 -25.92 -10.36
C LYS A 74 2.38 -27.03 -9.53
N SER A 75 2.72 -28.14 -10.18
CA SER A 75 3.42 -29.26 -9.53
C SER A 75 4.11 -30.17 -10.56
N LYS A 76 4.72 -31.27 -10.12
CA LYS A 76 5.35 -32.23 -11.04
C LYS A 76 4.26 -32.88 -11.91
N ASN A 77 4.36 -32.68 -13.23
CA ASN A 77 3.38 -33.10 -14.25
C ASN A 77 2.06 -32.29 -14.26
N SER A 78 1.98 -31.14 -13.59
CA SER A 78 0.79 -30.30 -13.61
C SER A 78 1.15 -28.85 -13.93
N ILE A 79 0.46 -28.29 -14.91
CA ILE A 79 0.58 -26.89 -15.30
C ILE A 79 -0.78 -26.20 -15.13
N GLN A 80 -0.74 -24.89 -14.89
CA GLN A 80 -1.92 -24.07 -14.74
C GLN A 80 -1.93 -22.97 -15.80
N TRP A 81 -3.08 -22.78 -16.45
CA TRP A 81 -3.33 -21.71 -17.40
C TRP A 81 -3.49 -20.37 -16.66
N LYS A 82 -2.70 -19.38 -17.08
CA LYS A 82 -2.77 -17.99 -16.63
C LYS A 82 -3.48 -17.06 -17.61
N GLY A 83 -3.73 -17.53 -18.84
CA GLY A 83 -4.37 -16.73 -19.86
C GLY A 83 -5.84 -16.43 -19.56
N VAL A 84 -6.36 -15.36 -20.17
CA VAL A 84 -7.78 -15.00 -20.10
C VAL A 84 -8.55 -15.91 -21.07
N GLY A 85 -9.50 -16.69 -20.58
CA GLY A 85 -10.30 -17.59 -21.41
C GLY A 85 -11.53 -18.17 -20.69
N PRO A 86 -12.55 -18.62 -21.46
CA PRO A 86 -13.74 -19.23 -20.89
C PRO A 86 -13.36 -20.51 -20.12
N GLY A 87 -13.61 -20.51 -18.80
CA GLY A 87 -13.37 -21.67 -17.93
C GLY A 87 -12.22 -21.56 -16.93
N CYS A 88 -11.40 -20.50 -16.98
CA CYS A 88 -10.28 -20.33 -16.03
C CYS A 88 -10.27 -18.93 -15.42
N ASN A 89 -10.25 -18.87 -14.07
CA ASN A 89 -10.04 -17.71 -13.18
C ASN A 89 -10.90 -16.44 -13.39
N THR A 90 -11.62 -16.33 -14.50
CA THR A 90 -12.35 -15.11 -14.90
C THR A 90 -13.52 -14.84 -13.95
N ARG A 91 -14.15 -15.90 -13.43
CA ARG A 91 -15.26 -15.79 -12.47
C ARG A 91 -14.76 -15.36 -11.09
N GLU A 92 -13.72 -16.00 -10.56
CA GLU A 92 -13.13 -15.60 -9.27
C GLU A 92 -12.54 -14.19 -9.30
N ILE A 93 -11.91 -13.79 -10.41
CA ILE A 93 -11.40 -12.43 -10.59
C ILE A 93 -12.56 -11.44 -10.70
N ALA A 94 -13.63 -11.78 -11.42
CA ALA A 94 -14.81 -10.93 -11.52
C ALA A 94 -15.51 -10.76 -10.15
N ASP A 95 -15.65 -11.85 -9.39
CA ASP A 95 -16.28 -11.85 -8.07
C ASP A 95 -15.45 -10.99 -7.09
N LYS A 96 -14.12 -11.16 -7.06
CA LYS A 96 -13.21 -10.31 -6.25
C LYS A 96 -13.27 -8.84 -6.67
N LEU A 97 -13.42 -8.56 -7.96
CA LEU A 97 -13.51 -7.19 -8.47
C LEU A 97 -14.83 -6.54 -8.03
N ILE A 98 -15.92 -7.30 -7.96
CA ILE A 98 -17.21 -6.83 -7.42
C ILE A 98 -17.08 -6.56 -5.91
N GLU A 99 -16.48 -7.49 -5.16
CA GLU A 99 -16.26 -7.35 -3.71
C GLU A 99 -15.41 -6.12 -3.38
N LEU A 100 -14.25 -5.97 -4.03
CA LEU A 100 -13.37 -4.83 -3.81
C LEU A 100 -14.02 -3.50 -4.21
N LYS A 101 -14.87 -3.49 -5.24
CA LYS A 101 -15.63 -2.28 -5.60
C LYS A 101 -16.63 -1.91 -4.50
N ALA A 102 -17.34 -2.89 -3.96
CA ALA A 102 -18.27 -2.66 -2.86
C ALA A 102 -17.54 -2.15 -1.60
N GLU A 103 -16.37 -2.73 -1.29
CA GLU A 103 -15.54 -2.28 -0.16
C GLU A 103 -15.03 -0.85 -0.36
N ILE A 104 -14.59 -0.48 -1.57
CA ILE A 104 -14.20 0.90 -1.88
C ILE A 104 -15.37 1.87 -1.67
N GLU A 105 -16.57 1.51 -2.13
CA GLU A 105 -17.76 2.33 -1.95
C GLU A 105 -18.12 2.50 -0.46
N GLU A 106 -18.02 1.43 0.34
CA GLU A 106 -18.25 1.48 1.79
C GLU A 106 -17.21 2.38 2.49
N LEU A 107 -15.92 2.19 2.18
CA LEU A 107 -14.85 3.00 2.75
C LEU A 107 -15.01 4.49 2.39
N GLN A 108 -15.42 4.78 1.16
CA GLN A 108 -15.69 6.15 0.74
C GLN A 108 -16.87 6.77 1.50
N GLN A 109 -17.93 6.01 1.76
CA GLN A 109 -19.05 6.48 2.60
C GLN A 109 -18.61 6.74 4.03
N ARG A 110 -17.77 5.85 4.60
CA ARG A 110 -17.20 6.00 5.94
C ARG A 110 -16.33 7.25 6.06
N GLU A 111 -15.49 7.51 5.07
CA GLU A 111 -14.65 8.71 5.01
C GLU A 111 -15.52 9.97 4.99
N GLN A 112 -16.56 10.01 4.15
CA GLN A 112 -17.49 11.14 4.09
C GLN A 112 -18.24 11.35 5.41
N GLU A 113 -18.60 10.28 6.12
CA GLU A 113 -19.23 10.37 7.43
C GLU A 113 -18.27 10.97 8.47
N LEU A 114 -17.02 10.52 8.49
CA LEU A 114 -15.99 11.04 9.39
C LEU A 114 -15.69 12.52 9.11
N ASP A 115 -15.64 12.93 7.84
CA ASP A 115 -15.46 14.34 7.48
C ASP A 115 -16.64 15.20 7.95
N LYS A 116 -17.88 14.70 7.84
CA LYS A 116 -19.05 15.40 8.40
C LYS A 116 -18.93 15.55 9.91
N HIS A 117 -18.57 14.48 10.62
CA HIS A 117 -18.38 14.52 12.07
C HIS A 117 -17.27 15.49 12.48
N LYS A 118 -16.16 15.51 11.75
CA LYS A 118 -15.07 16.47 11.96
C LYS A 118 -15.56 17.90 11.83
N VAL A 119 -16.29 18.23 10.76
CA VAL A 119 -16.84 19.57 10.55
C VAL A 119 -17.82 19.94 11.65
N TRP A 120 -18.70 19.01 12.07
CA TRP A 120 -19.63 19.25 13.17
C TRP A 120 -18.94 19.53 14.49
N VAL A 121 -17.93 18.74 14.84
CA VAL A 121 -17.16 18.93 16.08
C VAL A 121 -16.37 20.24 16.02
N GLN A 122 -15.74 20.56 14.88
CA GLN A 122 -15.05 21.84 14.70
C GLN A 122 -15.99 23.04 14.87
N GLN A 123 -17.19 22.96 14.29
CA GLN A 123 -18.20 24.00 14.46
C GLN A 123 -18.72 24.07 15.90
N SER A 124 -18.92 22.92 16.55
CA SER A 124 -19.34 22.87 17.96
C SER A 124 -18.29 23.50 18.88
N ILE A 125 -17.00 23.20 18.69
CA ILE A 125 -15.91 23.83 19.43
C ILE A 125 -15.95 25.33 19.21
N ARG A 126 -16.03 25.78 17.95
CA ARG A 126 -16.11 27.20 17.60
C ARG A 126 -17.27 27.90 18.32
N ASN A 127 -18.46 27.32 18.25
CA ASN A 127 -19.65 27.87 18.88
C ASN A 127 -19.48 28.04 20.38
N VAL A 128 -18.84 27.09 21.07
CA VAL A 128 -18.60 27.17 22.51
C VAL A 128 -17.50 28.17 22.84
N THR A 129 -16.41 28.21 22.06
CA THR A 129 -15.25 29.07 22.35
C THR A 129 -15.46 30.54 21.96
N GLU A 130 -16.26 30.81 20.92
CA GLU A 130 -16.56 32.17 20.44
C GLU A 130 -17.82 32.76 21.10
N ASP A 131 -18.53 31.99 21.93
CA ASP A 131 -19.64 32.51 22.73
C ASP A 131 -19.12 33.51 23.77
N VAL A 132 -19.67 34.73 23.74
CA VAL A 132 -19.32 35.83 24.64
C VAL A 132 -19.57 35.45 26.11
N GLN A 133 -20.56 34.60 26.40
CA GLN A 133 -20.83 34.12 27.76
C GLN A 133 -19.69 33.24 28.30
N ASN A 134 -18.96 32.54 27.43
CA ASN A 134 -17.86 31.66 27.79
C ASN A 134 -16.50 32.36 27.81
N SER A 135 -16.42 33.61 27.31
CA SER A 135 -15.17 34.38 27.22
C SER A 135 -14.45 34.51 28.57
N CYS A 136 -15.20 34.69 29.66
CA CYS A 136 -14.64 34.79 31.01
C CYS A 136 -14.54 33.45 31.76
N LEU A 137 -14.88 32.32 31.13
CA LEU A 137 -14.92 31.00 31.77
C LEU A 137 -13.78 30.08 31.30
N ALA A 138 -13.12 30.41 30.18
CA ALA A 138 -12.01 29.63 29.63
C ALA A 138 -10.66 29.97 30.30
N TYR A 139 -10.55 29.69 31.60
CA TYR A 139 -9.30 29.84 32.36
C TYR A 139 -9.04 28.64 33.26
N VAL A 140 -7.81 28.57 33.76
CA VAL A 140 -7.37 27.61 34.78
C VAL A 140 -6.84 28.38 35.99
N THR A 141 -7.03 27.84 37.18
CA THR A 141 -6.54 28.51 38.39
C THR A 141 -5.06 28.18 38.65
N HIS A 142 -4.41 28.98 39.49
CA HIS A 142 -3.06 28.69 39.97
C HIS A 142 -2.99 27.30 40.63
N GLU A 143 -4.01 26.93 41.40
CA GLU A 143 -4.06 25.65 42.10
C GLU A 143 -4.16 24.47 41.12
N ASP A 144 -4.97 24.60 40.05
CA ASP A 144 -5.10 23.56 39.03
C ASP A 144 -3.75 23.24 38.38
N ILE A 145 -3.00 24.29 38.03
CA ILE A 145 -1.69 24.15 37.38
C ILE A 145 -0.62 23.60 38.34
N CYS A 146 -0.58 24.08 39.59
CA CYS A 146 0.40 23.61 40.58
C CYS A 146 0.14 22.15 41.00
N ARG A 147 -1.12 21.71 41.05
CA ARG A 147 -1.46 20.31 41.33
C ARG A 147 -0.97 19.36 40.23
N CYS A 148 -0.98 19.80 38.97
CA CYS A 148 -0.51 18.99 37.83
C CYS A 148 1.01 18.81 37.80
N PHE A 149 1.77 19.79 38.32
CA PHE A 149 3.24 19.82 38.24
C PHE A 149 3.86 20.19 39.59
N ALA A 150 3.68 19.32 40.58
CA ALA A 150 4.15 19.57 41.94
C ALA A 150 5.69 19.59 42.03
N GLY A 151 6.25 20.72 42.50
CA GLY A 151 7.68 20.88 42.75
C GLY A 151 8.50 21.45 41.59
N ASP A 152 7.89 21.70 40.42
CA ASP A 152 8.57 22.26 39.25
C ASP A 152 8.41 23.79 39.16
N THR A 153 9.38 24.48 38.56
CA THR A 153 9.22 25.90 38.18
C THR A 153 8.36 26.02 36.92
N LEU A 154 7.27 26.80 37.02
CA LEU A 154 6.23 26.88 36.01
C LEU A 154 6.15 28.27 35.39
N LEU A 155 6.26 28.33 34.06
CA LEU A 155 6.09 29.53 33.25
C LEU A 155 4.87 29.36 32.36
N ALA A 156 3.87 30.24 32.51
CA ALA A 156 2.73 30.31 31.61
C ALA A 156 2.99 31.37 30.53
N ILE A 157 3.05 30.94 29.27
CA ILE A 157 3.34 31.80 28.12
C ILE A 157 2.03 32.06 27.37
N ARG A 158 1.63 33.34 27.26
CA ARG A 158 0.51 33.78 26.43
C ARG A 158 1.06 34.59 25.26
N ALA A 159 0.94 34.04 24.05
CA ALA A 159 1.45 34.65 22.84
C ALA A 159 0.38 34.63 21.73
N PRO A 160 0.40 35.58 20.79
CA PRO A 160 -0.45 35.55 19.60
C PRO A 160 -0.24 34.28 18.77
N SER A 161 -1.28 33.88 18.03
CA SER A 161 -1.17 32.77 17.07
C SER A 161 -0.11 33.06 16.01
N GLY A 162 0.69 32.04 15.69
CA GLY A 162 1.83 32.16 14.76
C GLY A 162 3.14 32.63 15.41
N THR A 163 3.21 32.81 16.74
CA THR A 163 4.48 33.03 17.45
C THR A 163 5.43 31.84 17.24
N SER A 164 6.67 32.10 16.81
CA SER A 164 7.71 31.08 16.69
C SER A 164 8.23 30.71 18.08
N LEU A 165 8.26 29.40 18.37
CA LEU A 165 8.90 28.82 19.55
C LEU A 165 10.03 27.90 19.06
N GLU A 166 11.26 28.31 19.31
CA GLU A 166 12.47 27.59 18.90
C GLU A 166 13.20 27.05 20.13
N VAL A 167 13.58 25.77 20.09
CA VAL A 167 14.38 25.10 21.12
C VAL A 167 15.64 24.56 20.47
N PRO A 168 16.79 25.23 20.60
CA PRO A 168 18.06 24.74 20.07
C PRO A 168 18.43 23.39 20.70
N ILE A 169 19.00 22.49 19.89
CA ILE A 169 19.53 21.23 20.39
C ILE A 169 20.74 21.55 21.29
N PRO A 170 20.76 21.10 22.56
CA PRO A 170 21.85 21.41 23.48
C PRO A 170 23.14 20.74 22.99
N GLU A 171 24.18 21.54 22.74
CA GLU A 171 25.52 21.01 22.42
C GLU A 171 26.20 20.51 23.70
N GLY A 172 26.70 19.27 23.71
CA GLY A 172 27.41 18.76 24.87
C GLY A 172 28.10 17.40 24.69
N LEU A 173 29.34 17.41 24.20
CA LEU A 173 30.33 16.36 24.47
C LEU A 173 31.18 16.69 25.72
N ASN A 174 31.32 17.96 26.12
CA ASN A 174 32.28 18.41 27.15
C ASN A 174 31.71 19.30 28.29
N GLY A 175 30.49 19.03 28.78
CA GLY A 175 30.22 19.29 30.21
C GLY A 175 29.32 20.45 30.66
N GLN A 176 28.60 21.17 29.80
CA GLN A 176 27.42 21.94 30.25
C GLN A 176 26.30 21.92 29.20
N LYS A 177 25.28 21.09 29.44
CA LYS A 177 24.04 21.12 28.67
C LYS A 177 23.28 22.40 29.01
N LYS A 178 23.32 23.39 28.13
CA LYS A 178 22.50 24.60 28.24
C LYS A 178 21.24 24.40 27.40
N TYR A 179 20.09 24.65 28.02
CA TYR A 179 18.79 24.61 27.36
C TYR A 179 18.29 26.04 27.19
N GLN A 180 17.72 26.33 26.02
CA GLN A 180 17.23 27.66 25.70
C GLN A 180 15.88 27.53 24.96
N ILE A 181 14.99 28.48 25.22
CA ILE A 181 13.73 28.64 24.50
C ILE A 181 13.73 30.06 23.94
N HIS A 182 13.55 30.19 22.64
CA HIS A 182 13.40 31.47 21.95
C HIS A 182 11.96 31.65 21.49
N LEU A 183 11.37 32.79 21.84
CA LEU A 183 10.02 33.14 21.44
C LEU A 183 10.06 34.40 20.59
N LYS A 184 9.49 34.34 19.38
CA LYS A 184 9.43 35.47 18.45
C LYS A 184 8.02 35.64 17.89
N SER A 185 7.38 36.74 18.25
CA SER A 185 6.07 37.13 17.72
C SER A 185 6.21 38.31 16.76
N VAL A 186 5.40 38.32 15.71
CA VAL A 186 5.32 39.42 14.73
C VAL A 186 3.99 40.18 14.79
N SER A 187 2.97 39.60 15.42
CA SER A 187 1.60 40.14 15.44
C SER A 187 1.22 40.83 16.75
N GLY A 188 2.01 40.66 17.81
CA GLY A 188 1.73 41.27 19.12
C GLY A 188 2.72 40.88 20.22
N PRO A 189 2.59 41.47 21.41
CA PRO A 189 3.46 41.19 22.55
C PRO A 189 3.24 39.78 23.11
N ILE A 190 4.28 39.25 23.76
CA ILE A 190 4.24 37.96 24.46
C ILE A 190 4.21 38.25 25.96
N GLU A 191 3.29 37.62 26.67
CA GLU A 191 3.19 37.70 28.12
C GLU A 191 3.67 36.40 28.75
N VAL A 192 4.53 36.51 29.78
CA VAL A 192 5.09 35.36 30.49
C VAL A 192 4.83 35.56 31.98
N LEU A 193 4.16 34.59 32.59
CA LEU A 193 3.79 34.59 34.00
C LEU A 193 4.57 33.48 34.73
N LEU A 194 5.26 33.83 35.81
CA LEU A 194 5.82 32.85 36.75
C LEU A 194 4.70 32.39 37.69
N VAL A 195 4.32 31.12 37.60
CA VAL A 195 3.16 30.57 38.31
C VAL A 195 3.53 30.24 39.75
N ASN A 196 4.63 29.53 39.99
CA ASN A 196 5.12 29.25 41.33
C ASN A 196 6.22 30.24 41.73
N LYS A 197 5.79 31.38 42.29
CA LYS A 197 6.73 32.28 42.97
C LYS A 197 7.12 31.63 44.30
N GLU A 198 8.21 30.87 44.33
CA GLU A 198 8.82 30.54 45.62
C GLU A 198 9.19 31.85 46.31
N ALA A 199 8.71 32.05 47.54
CA ALA A 199 8.88 33.28 48.30
C ALA A 199 10.36 33.61 48.65
N TRP A 200 11.31 32.79 48.19
CA TRP A 200 12.72 32.79 48.60
C TRP A 200 13.70 33.08 47.44
N SER A 201 13.22 33.24 46.21
CA SER A 201 14.11 33.55 45.08
C SER A 201 14.42 35.05 45.00
N SER A 202 15.72 35.38 45.01
CA SER A 202 16.30 36.72 44.79
C SER A 202 15.63 37.50 43.65
N PRO A 203 15.61 38.85 43.71
CA PRO A 203 14.90 39.68 42.74
C PRO A 203 15.33 39.36 41.29
N PRO A 204 14.40 39.39 40.33
CA PRO A 204 14.69 39.05 38.95
C PRO A 204 15.77 39.99 38.40
N VAL A 205 16.86 39.42 37.90
CA VAL A 205 17.88 40.16 37.15
C VAL A 205 17.29 40.50 35.79
N ALA A 206 16.83 41.73 35.65
CA ALA A 206 16.43 42.28 34.35
C ALA A 206 17.70 42.57 33.54
N VAL A 207 17.96 41.77 32.52
CA VAL A 207 19.01 42.05 31.53
C VAL A 207 18.34 42.77 30.35
N PRO A 208 18.79 43.98 29.97
CA PRO A 208 18.27 44.65 28.78
C PRO A 208 18.53 43.79 27.54
N VAL A 209 17.51 43.58 26.72
CA VAL A 209 17.64 42.94 25.41
C VAL A 209 18.04 44.02 24.39
N PRO A 210 19.16 43.86 23.64
CA PRO A 210 19.55 44.78 22.57
C PRO A 210 18.55 44.88 21.42
#